data_AF-A0A830FH05-F1
#
_entry.id   AF-A0A830FH05-F1
#
_cell.length_a   1.000
_cell.length_b   1.000
_cell.length_c   1.000
_cell.angle_alpha   90.00
_cell.angle_beta   90.00
_cell.angle_gamma   90.00
#
_symmetry.space_group_name_H-M   'P 1'
#
loop_
_entity.id
_entity.type
_entity.pdbx_description
1 polymer ?
#
loop_
_entity_poly.entity_id
_entity_poly.type
_entity_poly.pdbx_seq_one_letter_code
_entity_poly.pdbx_strand_id
1 'polypeptide(L)'
;MQHDEFVGAVQHRADLASRGEAIRVTRATLTTLGERLQPGEASDLAGALPMEIDYFLQDAHSGELFDFDEFVSRVSQRAQAEQSDALFYAKVVVDVVAESVPDTELDDVTAQLPDAYDELFELVGEDSYY
;
A
#
# COMPACT_ATOMS: atom_id res chain seq x y z
N MET A 1 9.34 10.79 4.28
CA MET A 1 9.83 10.59 2.89
C MET A 1 9.25 11.67 1.97
N GLN A 2 9.91 12.05 0.86
CA GLN A 2 9.31 12.93 -0.17
C GLN A 2 8.69 12.11 -1.32
N HIS A 3 7.76 12.68 -2.09
CA HIS A 3 7.08 11.98 -3.20
C HIS A 3 8.06 11.31 -4.18
N ASP A 4 9.10 12.02 -4.61
CA ASP A 4 10.04 11.47 -5.59
C ASP A 4 10.87 10.30 -5.06
N GLU A 5 11.16 10.32 -3.77
CA GLU A 5 11.85 9.25 -3.06
C GLU A 5 10.94 8.02 -2.91
N PHE A 6 9.68 8.24 -2.53
CA PHE A 6 8.66 7.19 -2.44
C PHE A 6 8.47 6.46 -3.77
N VAL A 7 8.21 7.21 -4.85
CA VAL A 7 8.01 6.63 -6.18
C VAL A 7 9.28 5.92 -6.68
N GLY A 8 10.45 6.46 -6.37
CA GLY A 8 11.73 5.83 -6.69
C GLY A 8 11.95 4.51 -5.96
N ALA A 9 11.63 4.45 -4.65
CA ALA A 9 11.73 3.25 -3.84
C ALA A 9 10.78 2.15 -4.35
N VAL A 10 9.51 2.48 -4.58
CA VAL A 10 8.53 1.54 -5.16
C VAL A 10 9.00 1.06 -6.53
N GLN A 11 9.44 1.96 -7.41
CA GLN A 11 9.93 1.57 -8.74
C GLN A 11 11.09 0.56 -8.64
N HIS A 12 12.05 0.83 -7.76
CA HIS A 12 13.24 0.00 -7.63
C HIS A 12 12.94 -1.37 -7.04
N ARG A 13 12.21 -1.42 -5.91
CA ARG A 13 11.91 -2.67 -5.19
C ARG A 13 10.95 -3.58 -5.95
N ALA A 14 10.02 -3.00 -6.71
CA ALA A 14 9.08 -3.76 -7.54
C ALA A 14 9.61 -4.06 -8.97
N ASP A 15 10.87 -3.70 -9.28
CA ASP A 15 11.50 -3.86 -10.60
C ASP A 15 10.63 -3.34 -11.77
N LEU A 16 10.07 -2.14 -11.61
CA LEU A 16 9.14 -1.55 -12.57
C LEU A 16 9.88 -0.76 -13.66
N ALA A 17 9.40 -0.90 -14.90
CA ALA A 17 10.03 -0.30 -16.07
C ALA A 17 9.93 1.23 -16.10
N SER A 18 9.01 1.82 -15.32
CA SER A 18 8.87 3.27 -15.26
C SER A 18 8.29 3.80 -13.95
N ARG A 19 8.53 5.10 -13.69
CA ARG A 19 7.86 5.85 -12.61
C ARG A 19 6.34 5.87 -12.76
N GLY A 20 5.83 5.83 -14.00
CA GLY A 20 4.39 5.79 -14.26
C GLY A 20 3.75 4.47 -13.79
N GLU A 21 4.47 3.35 -13.91
CA GLU A 21 4.05 2.07 -13.35
C GLU A 21 4.11 2.09 -11.82
N ALA A 22 5.17 2.65 -11.23
CA ALA A 22 5.29 2.80 -9.79
C ALA A 22 4.12 3.61 -9.18
N ILE A 23 3.75 4.74 -9.80
CA ILE A 23 2.58 5.53 -9.37
C ILE A 23 1.29 4.73 -9.53
N ARG A 24 1.15 3.95 -10.62
CA ARG A 24 -0.05 3.14 -10.87
C ARG A 24 -0.23 2.06 -9.81
N VAL A 25 0.81 1.30 -9.49
CA VAL A 25 0.73 0.24 -8.46
C VAL A 25 0.53 0.84 -7.06
N THR A 26 1.14 2.00 -6.79
CA THR A 26 0.93 2.76 -5.55
C THR A 26 -0.53 3.15 -5.41
N ARG A 27 -1.10 3.82 -6.42
CA ARG A 27 -2.52 4.20 -6.44
C ARG A 27 -3.43 2.98 -6.32
N ALA A 28 -3.15 1.91 -7.06
CA ALA A 28 -3.95 0.68 -7.02
C ALA A 28 -4.00 0.10 -5.60
N THR A 29 -2.85 0.03 -4.93
CA THR A 29 -2.72 -0.54 -3.59
C THR A 29 -3.36 0.37 -2.55
N LEU A 30 -2.98 1.66 -2.50
CA LEU A 30 -3.44 2.59 -1.47
C LEU A 30 -4.92 2.92 -1.57
N THR A 31 -5.49 3.02 -2.78
CA THR A 31 -6.95 3.16 -2.92
C THR A 31 -7.67 1.92 -2.40
N THR A 32 -7.18 0.73 -2.73
CA THR A 32 -7.82 -0.51 -2.25
C THR A 32 -7.66 -0.66 -0.73
N LEU A 33 -6.51 -0.27 -0.17
CA LEU A 33 -6.30 -0.27 1.28
C LEU A 33 -7.20 0.77 1.96
N GLY A 34 -7.31 1.98 1.42
CA GLY A 34 -8.19 3.05 1.92
C GLY A 34 -9.67 2.68 1.89
N GLU A 35 -10.12 1.90 0.89
CA GLU A 35 -11.47 1.32 0.84
C GLU A 35 -11.68 0.31 1.99
N ARG A 36 -10.65 -0.50 2.31
CA ARG A 36 -10.76 -1.56 3.32
C ARG A 36 -10.70 -1.04 4.76
N LEU A 37 -9.88 -0.03 5.01
CA LEU A 37 -9.67 0.56 6.33
C LEU A 37 -10.89 1.39 6.76
N GLN A 38 -11.05 1.57 8.08
CA GLN A 38 -12.01 2.54 8.59
C GLN A 38 -11.54 3.97 8.27
N PRO A 39 -12.47 4.94 8.18
CA PRO A 39 -12.13 6.31 7.79
C PRO A 39 -11.06 6.99 8.67
N GLY A 40 -11.01 6.67 9.97
CA GLY A 40 -10.02 7.19 10.91
C GLY A 40 -8.62 6.69 10.55
N GLU A 41 -8.45 5.37 10.56
CA GLU A 41 -7.18 4.69 10.26
C GLU A 41 -6.66 4.99 8.85
N ALA A 42 -7.55 5.12 7.86
CA ALA A 42 -7.14 5.56 6.53
C ALA A 42 -6.56 6.99 6.54
N SER A 43 -7.13 7.88 7.35
CA SER A 43 -6.67 9.27 7.50
C SER A 43 -5.38 9.37 8.30
N ASP A 44 -5.25 8.57 9.35
CA ASP A 44 -4.07 8.54 10.23
C ASP A 44 -2.85 8.01 9.45
N LEU A 45 -3.01 6.90 8.72
CA LEU A 45 -1.98 6.37 7.82
C LEU A 45 -1.58 7.39 6.74
N ALA A 46 -2.56 8.10 6.17
CA ALA A 46 -2.31 9.11 5.16
C ALA A 46 -1.51 10.31 5.70
N GLY A 47 -1.65 10.65 6.99
CA GLY A 47 -1.07 11.85 7.60
C GLY A 47 0.46 11.90 7.61
N ALA A 48 1.13 10.75 7.43
CA ALA A 48 2.58 10.66 7.37
C ALA A 48 3.15 10.56 5.93
N LEU A 49 2.28 10.45 4.91
CA LEU A 49 2.68 10.28 3.52
C LEU A 49 2.83 11.62 2.77
N PRO A 50 3.58 11.65 1.66
CA PRO A 50 3.57 12.80 0.76
C PRO A 50 2.16 13.10 0.23
N MET A 51 1.82 14.38 0.04
CA MET A 51 0.48 14.84 -0.37
C MET A 51 -0.05 14.19 -1.66
N GLU A 52 0.82 13.84 -2.60
CA GLU A 52 0.41 13.17 -3.84
C GLU A 52 0.07 11.69 -3.62
N ILE A 53 0.59 11.10 -2.54
CA ILE A 53 0.41 9.69 -2.18
C ILE A 53 -0.74 9.54 -1.16
N ASP A 54 -0.84 10.45 -0.20
CA ASP A 54 -1.87 10.47 0.84
C ASP A 54 -3.30 10.52 0.25
N TYR A 55 -3.43 11.19 -0.90
CA TYR A 55 -4.69 11.38 -1.60
C TYR A 55 -5.35 10.04 -1.96
N PHE A 56 -4.57 9.01 -2.26
CA PHE A 56 -5.12 7.71 -2.63
C PHE A 56 -5.81 6.98 -1.47
N LEU A 57 -5.41 7.26 -0.23
CA LEU A 57 -6.08 6.78 0.98
C LEU A 57 -7.28 7.67 1.33
N GLN A 58 -7.12 8.99 1.25
CA GLN A 58 -8.15 9.96 1.66
C GLN A 58 -9.36 10.02 0.72
N ASP A 59 -9.15 9.87 -0.59
CA ASP A 59 -10.22 9.92 -1.60
C ASP A 59 -11.00 8.59 -1.71
N ALA A 60 -10.51 7.54 -1.07
CA ALA A 60 -11.16 6.23 -1.07
C ALA A 60 -12.45 6.23 -0.24
N HIS A 61 -13.45 5.45 -0.65
CA HIS A 61 -14.66 5.27 0.14
C HIS A 61 -14.40 4.22 1.24
N SER A 62 -13.89 4.68 2.38
CA SER A 62 -13.47 3.83 3.50
C SER A 62 -14.59 3.05 4.17
N GLY A 63 -14.21 1.97 4.85
CA GLY A 63 -15.08 1.12 5.67
C GLY A 63 -15.75 -0.02 4.89
N GLU A 64 -15.32 -0.31 3.66
CA GLU A 64 -15.80 -1.47 2.92
C GLU A 64 -15.30 -2.77 3.54
N LEU A 65 -16.16 -3.80 3.46
CA LEU A 65 -15.85 -5.15 3.93
C LEU A 65 -15.62 -6.05 2.74
N PHE A 66 -14.35 -6.42 2.54
CA PHE A 66 -13.96 -7.46 1.61
C PHE A 66 -12.75 -8.24 2.16
N ASP A 67 -12.57 -9.45 1.64
CA ASP A 67 -11.48 -10.34 2.04
C ASP A 67 -10.20 -10.05 1.26
N PHE A 68 -9.14 -10.78 1.61
CA PHE A 68 -7.83 -10.58 1.02
C PHE A 68 -7.77 -10.97 -0.47
N ASP A 69 -8.53 -11.99 -0.90
CA ASP A 69 -8.61 -12.37 -2.31
C ASP A 69 -9.24 -11.25 -3.15
N GLU A 70 -10.31 -10.64 -2.65
CA GLU A 70 -10.93 -9.47 -3.29
C GLU A 70 -10.00 -8.26 -3.27
N PHE A 71 -9.21 -8.05 -2.21
CA PHE A 71 -8.15 -7.03 -2.19
C PHE A 71 -7.17 -7.23 -3.35
N VAL A 72 -6.61 -8.43 -3.52
CA VAL A 72 -5.64 -8.72 -4.58
C VAL A 72 -6.27 -8.57 -5.96
N SER A 73 -7.51 -9.05 -6.16
CA SER A 73 -8.28 -8.87 -7.39
C SER A 73 -8.47 -7.40 -7.75
N ARG A 74 -8.82 -6.57 -6.76
CA ARG A 74 -8.99 -5.12 -6.88
C ARG A 74 -7.69 -4.40 -7.24
N VAL A 75 -6.58 -4.77 -6.60
CA VAL A 75 -5.25 -4.22 -6.93
C VAL A 75 -4.86 -4.63 -8.35
N SER A 76 -5.01 -5.91 -8.72
CA SER A 76 -4.70 -6.44 -10.06
C SER A 76 -5.43 -5.67 -11.17
N GLN A 77 -6.74 -5.45 -11.02
CA GLN A 77 -7.54 -4.70 -11.97
C GLN A 77 -7.08 -3.24 -12.12
N ARG A 78 -6.79 -2.56 -11.01
CA ARG A 78 -6.34 -1.15 -11.00
C ARG A 78 -4.90 -1.00 -11.53
N ALA A 79 -4.03 -1.94 -11.18
CA ALA A 79 -2.64 -1.99 -11.59
C ALA A 79 -2.45 -2.45 -13.05
N GLN A 80 -3.46 -3.13 -13.63
CA GLN A 80 -3.36 -3.79 -14.94
C GLN A 80 -2.23 -4.83 -14.95
N ALA A 81 -2.16 -5.63 -13.90
CA ALA A 81 -1.16 -6.67 -13.68
C ALA A 81 -1.82 -8.00 -13.31
N GLU A 82 -1.12 -9.12 -13.53
CA GLU A 82 -1.58 -10.43 -13.07
C GLU A 82 -1.67 -10.46 -11.53
N GLN A 83 -2.51 -11.36 -10.98
CA GLN A 83 -2.76 -11.38 -9.53
C GLN A 83 -1.49 -11.61 -8.69
N SER A 84 -0.58 -12.46 -9.16
CA SER A 84 0.71 -12.70 -8.49
C SER A 84 1.57 -11.45 -8.44
N ASP A 85 1.62 -10.71 -9.54
CA ASP A 85 2.41 -9.48 -9.65
C ASP A 85 1.76 -8.37 -8.82
N ALA A 86 0.44 -8.26 -8.87
CA ALA A 86 -0.33 -7.28 -8.11
C ALA A 86 -0.15 -7.47 -6.60
N LEU A 87 -0.15 -8.71 -6.12
CA LEU A 87 0.15 -9.04 -4.73
C LEU A 87 1.57 -8.63 -4.37
N PHE A 88 2.56 -9.01 -5.18
CA PHE A 88 3.96 -8.60 -4.94
C PHE A 88 4.11 -7.08 -4.90
N TYR A 89 3.51 -6.36 -5.85
CA TYR A 89 3.53 -4.90 -5.87
C TYR A 89 2.85 -4.28 -4.65
N ALA A 90 1.75 -4.87 -4.18
CA ALA A 90 1.06 -4.40 -2.97
C ALA A 90 1.96 -4.55 -1.73
N LYS A 91 2.64 -5.71 -1.59
CA LYS A 91 3.62 -5.92 -0.50
C LYS A 91 4.74 -4.87 -0.53
N VAL A 92 5.31 -4.61 -1.71
CA VAL A 92 6.35 -3.59 -1.89
C VAL A 92 5.84 -2.18 -1.53
N VAL A 93 4.63 -1.83 -1.96
CA VAL A 93 4.06 -0.51 -1.64
C VAL A 93 3.85 -0.34 -0.14
N VAL A 94 3.32 -1.35 0.55
CA VAL A 94 3.11 -1.32 2.00
C VAL A 94 4.42 -1.27 2.77
N ASP A 95 5.45 -1.96 2.30
CA ASP A 95 6.81 -1.86 2.84
C ASP A 95 7.39 -0.44 2.72
N VAL A 96 7.26 0.23 1.57
CA VAL A 96 7.69 1.63 1.42
C VAL A 96 6.83 2.61 2.26
N VAL A 97 5.54 2.31 2.44
CA VAL A 97 4.69 3.04 3.38
C VAL A 97 5.20 2.90 4.81
N ALA A 98 5.60 1.69 5.24
CA ALA A 98 6.14 1.44 6.56
C ALA A 98 7.37 2.30 6.87
N GLU A 99 8.23 2.56 5.89
CA GLU A 99 9.39 3.46 6.04
C GLU A 99 9.02 4.94 6.19
N SER A 100 7.79 5.30 5.79
CA SER A 100 7.31 6.68 5.80
C SER A 100 6.49 7.01 7.05
N VAL A 101 6.02 6.00 7.80
CA VAL A 101 5.11 6.18 8.92
C VAL A 101 5.74 5.67 10.24
N PRO A 102 5.30 6.17 11.41
CA PRO A 102 5.68 5.58 12.69
C PRO A 102 5.21 4.12 12.81
N ASP A 103 6.00 3.26 13.46
CA ASP A 103 5.64 1.85 13.71
C ASP A 103 4.23 1.69 14.32
N THR A 104 3.82 2.61 15.20
CA THR A 104 2.51 2.60 15.84
C THR A 104 1.34 2.74 14.87
N GLU A 105 1.50 3.50 13.79
CA GLU A 105 0.46 3.64 12.75
C GLU A 105 0.27 2.33 12.00
N LEU A 106 1.37 1.60 11.76
CA LEU A 106 1.33 0.31 11.09
C LEU A 106 0.71 -0.78 11.98
N ASP A 107 1.01 -0.75 13.28
CA ASP A 107 0.39 -1.62 14.28
C ASP A 107 -1.14 -1.42 14.32
N ASP A 108 -1.61 -0.17 14.27
CA ASP A 108 -3.04 0.14 14.27
C ASP A 108 -3.74 -0.34 12.98
N VAL A 109 -3.09 -0.18 11.82
CA VAL A 109 -3.58 -0.68 10.52
C VAL A 109 -3.68 -2.20 10.51
N THR A 110 -2.62 -2.90 10.95
CA THR A 110 -2.59 -4.37 10.96
C THR A 110 -3.61 -4.95 11.94
N ALA A 111 -3.78 -4.36 13.13
CA ALA A 111 -4.75 -4.78 14.13
C ALA A 111 -6.22 -4.68 13.66
N GLN A 112 -6.51 -3.84 12.65
CA GLN A 112 -7.84 -3.68 12.07
C GLN A 112 -8.15 -4.73 10.99
N LEU A 113 -7.13 -5.33 10.38
CA LEU A 113 -7.29 -6.26 9.27
C LEU A 113 -7.42 -7.71 9.77
N PRO A 114 -8.18 -8.57 9.07
CA PRO A 114 -8.20 -10.00 9.36
C PRO A 114 -6.84 -10.65 9.09
N ASP A 115 -6.49 -11.71 9.83
CA ASP A 115 -5.22 -12.45 9.73
C ASP A 115 -4.79 -12.83 8.29
N ALA A 116 -5.75 -13.02 7.38
CA ALA A 116 -5.44 -13.28 5.97
C ALA A 116 -4.64 -12.15 5.29
N TYR A 117 -4.69 -10.93 5.82
CA TYR A 117 -3.92 -9.78 5.35
C TYR A 117 -2.47 -9.78 5.86
N ASP A 118 -2.08 -10.65 6.80
CA ASP A 118 -0.69 -10.74 7.26
C ASP A 118 0.27 -10.92 6.07
N GLU A 119 -0.18 -11.63 5.04
CA GLU A 119 0.54 -11.81 3.79
C GLU A 119 0.94 -10.48 3.12
N LEU A 120 0.12 -9.43 3.23
CA LEU A 120 0.39 -8.10 2.67
C LEU A 120 1.62 -7.43 3.31
N PHE A 121 1.90 -7.75 4.57
CA PHE A 121 2.95 -7.10 5.36
C PHE A 121 4.22 -7.95 5.46
N GLU A 122 4.32 -9.06 4.73
CA GLU A 122 5.47 -9.98 4.81
C GLU A 122 6.82 -9.32 4.52
N LEU A 123 6.87 -8.30 3.66
CA LEU A 123 8.13 -7.60 3.34
C LEU A 123 8.48 -6.51 4.37
N VAL A 124 7.52 -6.10 5.20
CA VAL A 124 7.71 -5.00 6.15
C VAL A 124 8.78 -5.38 7.16
N GLY A 125 9.86 -4.62 7.18
CA GLY A 125 10.98 -4.85 8.09
C GLY A 125 11.91 -5.99 7.66
N GLU A 126 11.72 -6.58 6.47
CA GLU A 126 12.68 -7.54 5.93
C GLU A 126 13.96 -6.86 5.40
N ASP A 127 13.96 -5.56 5.14
CA ASP A 127 15.13 -4.82 4.64
C ASP A 127 15.91 -4.06 5.73
N SER A 128 16.59 -4.85 6.56
CA SER A 128 17.91 -4.52 7.11
C SER A 128 19.02 -5.31 6.40
N TYR A 129 18.95 -5.49 5.08
CA TYR A 129 20.04 -6.12 4.32
C TYR A 129 20.19 -5.48 2.95
N TYR A 130 20.98 -4.40 2.86
CA TYR A 130 22.19 -4.25 2.02
C TYR A 130 22.75 -2.83 2.14
#